data_AF-A0AAD6L5S1-F1
#
_entry.id   AF-A0AAD6L5S1-F1
#
_cell.length_a   1.000
_cell.length_b   1.000
_cell.length_c   1.000
_cell.angle_alpha   90.00
_cell.angle_beta   90.00
_cell.angle_gamma   90.00
#
_symmetry.space_group_name_H-M   'P 1'
#
loop_
_entity.id
_entity.type
_entity.pdbx_description
1 polymer ?
#
loop_
_entity_poly.entity_id
_entity_poly.type
_entity_poly.pdbx_seq_one_letter_code
_entity_poly.pdbx_strand_id
1 'polypeptide(L)'
;MTLVWGKPRQPPLGSEELAIFLDSEGRVMDSDALKKRIFYGGVEHSTCKEVWPLLLGYHAYDSTYAEREYLKSTKKSEYETVKQQWQ
;
A
#
# COMPACT_ATOMS: atom_id res chain seq x y z
N MET A 1 22.77 -11.04 11.97
CA MET A 1 21.44 -10.41 11.89
C MET A 1 21.62 -8.98 11.41
N THR A 2 20.92 -8.57 10.35
CA THR A 2 20.93 -7.18 9.89
C THR A 2 20.09 -6.31 10.82
N LEU A 3 20.66 -5.20 11.26
CA LEU A 3 19.99 -4.23 12.12
C LEU A 3 19.35 -3.13 11.26
N VAL A 4 18.16 -2.69 11.66
CA VAL A 4 17.49 -1.49 11.16
C VAL A 4 17.34 -0.57 12.36
N TRP A 5 18.04 0.57 12.38
CA TRP A 5 18.01 1.54 13.48
C TRP A 5 18.21 0.91 14.88
N GLY A 6 19.23 0.05 14.99
CA GLY A 6 19.57 -0.62 16.26
C GLY A 6 18.65 -1.77 16.67
N LYS A 7 17.59 -2.07 15.91
CA LYS A 7 16.70 -3.21 16.14
C LYS A 7 16.95 -4.33 15.12
N PRO A 8 16.82 -5.61 15.50
CA PRO A 8 16.84 -6.71 14.55
C PRO A 8 15.77 -6.52 13.47
N ARG A 9 16.13 -6.75 12.22
CA ARG A 9 15.17 -6.73 11.11
C ARG A 9 14.09 -7.78 11.34
N GLN A 10 12.83 -7.38 11.22
CA GLN A 10 11.68 -8.28 11.29
C GLN A 10 11.49 -9.03 9.95
N PRO A 11 10.75 -10.15 9.94
CA PRO A 11 10.34 -10.77 8.68
C PRO A 11 9.46 -9.80 7.85
N PRO A 12 9.43 -9.95 6.52
CA PRO A 12 8.55 -9.16 5.65
C PRO A 12 7.08 -9.24 6.08
N LEU A 13 6.33 -8.15 5.84
CA LEU A 13 4.88 -8.11 6.10
C LEU A 13 4.14 -8.99 5.08
N GLY A 14 3.53 -10.08 5.55
CA GLY A 14 2.68 -10.97 4.76
C GLY A 14 1.21 -10.52 4.68
N SER A 15 0.39 -11.23 3.92
CA SER A 15 -1.03 -10.87 3.68
C SER A 15 -1.91 -10.97 4.91
N GLU A 16 -1.73 -12.04 5.70
CA GLU A 16 -2.49 -12.26 6.94
C GLU A 16 -2.24 -11.14 7.95
N GLU A 17 -0.99 -10.70 8.08
CA GLU A 17 -0.63 -9.61 8.98
C GLU A 17 -1.09 -8.25 8.45
N LEU A 18 -1.02 -8.02 7.13
CA LEU A 18 -1.56 -6.81 6.51
C LEU A 18 -3.06 -6.64 6.81
N ALA A 19 -3.83 -7.73 6.78
CA ALA A 19 -5.26 -7.70 7.08
C ALA A 19 -5.59 -7.18 8.49
N ILE A 20 -4.67 -7.30 9.45
CA ILE A 20 -4.83 -6.77 10.81
C ILE A 20 -4.80 -5.23 10.83
N PHE A 21 -4.15 -4.60 9.84
CA PHE A 21 -4.11 -3.14 9.71
C PHE A 21 -5.32 -2.55 8.99
N LEU A 22 -6.18 -3.38 8.41
CA LEU A 22 -7.29 -2.97 7.57
C LEU A 22 -8.63 -3.20 8.28
N ASP A 23 -9.56 -2.27 8.11
CA ASP A 23 -10.96 -2.49 8.50
C ASP A 23 -11.71 -3.32 7.44
N SER A 24 -13.00 -3.60 7.71
CA SER A 24 -13.85 -4.38 6.79
C SER A 24 -14.06 -3.73 5.43
N GLU A 25 -13.84 -2.41 5.30
CA GLU A 25 -13.97 -1.66 4.06
C GLU A 25 -12.62 -1.42 3.37
N GLY A 26 -11.52 -1.87 3.97
CA GLY A 26 -10.16 -1.75 3.44
C GLY A 26 -9.41 -0.49 3.84
N ARG A 27 -9.93 0.32 4.76
CA ARG A 27 -9.24 1.50 5.27
C ARG A 27 -8.14 1.06 6.23
N VAL A 28 -7.02 1.77 6.22
CA VAL A 28 -5.93 1.51 7.15
C VAL A 28 -6.27 2.14 8.50
N MET A 29 -6.41 1.31 9.53
CA MET A 29 -6.82 1.76 10.86
C MET A 29 -5.72 2.57 11.57
N ASP A 30 -4.46 2.19 11.40
CA ASP A 30 -3.29 2.90 11.95
C ASP A 30 -2.16 2.96 10.92
N SER A 31 -2.07 4.08 10.21
CA SER A 31 -1.08 4.25 9.14
C SER A 31 0.35 4.38 9.66
N ASP A 32 0.54 4.88 10.88
CA ASP A 32 1.88 5.06 11.46
C ASP A 32 2.44 3.73 11.95
N ALA A 33 1.60 2.89 12.57
CA ALA A 33 1.96 1.53 12.92
C ALA A 33 2.30 0.68 11.67
N LEU A 34 1.49 0.79 10.61
CA LEU A 34 1.75 0.09 9.35
C LEU A 34 3.09 0.51 8.73
N LYS A 35 3.34 1.82 8.61
CA LYS A 35 4.62 2.36 8.09
C LYS A 35 5.80 1.87 8.91
N LYS A 36 5.69 1.87 10.24
CA LYS A 36 6.74 1.39 11.14
C LYS A 36 7.00 -0.11 10.96
N ARG A 37 5.95 -0.92 10.82
CA ARG A 37 6.06 -2.37 10.58
C ARG A 37 6.76 -2.68 9.25
N ILE A 38 6.41 -1.93 8.20
CA ILE A 38 7.05 -2.02 6.88
C ILE A 38 8.50 -1.56 6.96
N PHE A 39 8.80 -0.50 7.71
CA PHE A 39 10.15 0.01 7.84
C PHE A 39 11.13 -1.02 8.44
N TYR A 40 10.70 -1.70 9.52
CA TYR A 40 11.56 -2.66 10.22
C TYR A 40 11.58 -4.06 9.58
N GLY A 41 10.59 -4.44 8.77
CA GLY A 41 10.54 -5.78 8.15
C GLY A 41 10.56 -5.83 6.62
N GLY A 42 10.15 -4.75 5.95
CA GLY A 42 9.81 -4.75 4.54
C GLY A 42 8.43 -5.36 4.27
N VAL A 43 8.16 -5.60 2.99
CA VAL A 43 6.89 -6.13 2.48
C VAL A 43 7.18 -7.42 1.71
N GLU A 44 6.33 -8.43 1.86
CA GLU A 44 6.40 -9.63 1.04
C GLU A 44 6.04 -9.31 -0.42
N HIS A 45 6.63 -10.02 -1.38
CA HIS A 45 6.37 -9.76 -2.80
C HIS A 45 4.88 -9.88 -3.18
N SER A 46 4.17 -10.82 -2.57
CA SER A 46 2.73 -11.07 -2.74
C SER A 46 1.85 -9.87 -2.36
N THR A 47 2.26 -9.11 -1.32
CA THR A 47 1.50 -7.99 -0.74
C THR A 47 1.93 -6.62 -1.27
N CYS A 48 3.04 -6.52 -1.99
CA CYS A 48 3.52 -5.27 -2.59
C CYS A 48 2.44 -4.57 -3.44
N LYS A 49 1.64 -5.34 -4.19
CA LYS A 49 0.57 -4.80 -5.06
C LYS A 49 -0.50 -4.02 -4.28
N GLU A 50 -0.71 -4.34 -3.01
CA GLU A 50 -1.70 -3.70 -2.13
C GLU A 50 -1.06 -2.56 -1.33
N VAL A 51 0.17 -2.77 -0.84
CA VAL A 51 0.87 -1.83 0.05
C VAL A 51 1.49 -0.65 -0.71
N TRP A 52 2.07 -0.88 -1.89
CA TRP A 52 2.78 0.20 -2.62
C TRP A 52 1.88 1.34 -3.04
N PRO A 53 0.66 1.11 -3.58
CA PRO A 53 -0.27 2.20 -3.86
C PRO A 53 -0.51 3.14 -2.68
N LEU A 54 -0.56 2.61 -1.45
CA LEU A 54 -0.70 3.41 -0.22
C LEU A 54 0.58 4.19 0.09
N LEU A 55 1.74 3.52 0.07
CA LEU A 55 3.04 4.15 0.35
C LEU A 55 3.41 5.26 -0.64
N LEU A 56 3.03 5.09 -1.90
CA LEU A 56 3.31 6.04 -2.99
C LEU A 56 2.27 7.18 -3.07
N GLY A 57 1.25 7.16 -2.21
CA GLY A 57 0.19 8.17 -2.22
C GLY A 57 -0.77 8.05 -3.41
N TYR A 58 -0.76 6.94 -4.15
CA TYR A 58 -1.76 6.66 -5.18
C TYR A 58 -3.13 6.33 -4.56
N HIS A 59 -3.12 5.71 -3.38
CA HIS A 59 -4.30 5.49 -2.55
C HIS A 59 -4.13 6.20 -1.22
N ALA A 60 -5.19 6.87 -0.76
CA ALA A 60 -5.23 7.43 0.58
C ALA A 60 -5.40 6.31 1.61
N TYR A 61 -4.82 6.46 2.80
CA TYR A 61 -4.87 5.43 3.85
C TYR A 61 -6.30 5.19 4.36
N ASP A 62 -7.12 6.23 4.39
CA ASP A 62 -8.53 6.23 4.79
C ASP A 62 -9.51 5.85 3.67
N SER A 63 -9.02 5.64 2.44
CA SER A 63 -9.87 5.20 1.32
C SER A 63 -10.32 3.75 1.48
N THR A 64 -11.55 3.47 1.06
CA THR A 64 -12.15 2.13 0.98
C THR A 64 -11.72 1.38 -0.28
N TYR A 65 -11.96 0.07 -0.33
CA TYR A 65 -11.77 -0.73 -1.55
C TYR A 65 -12.59 -0.18 -2.73
N ALA A 66 -13.84 0.24 -2.49
CA ALA A 66 -14.71 0.77 -3.53
C ALA A 66 -14.18 2.09 -4.11
N GLU A 67 -13.70 3.00 -3.25
CA GLU A 67 -13.10 4.27 -3.69
C GLU A 67 -11.80 4.05 -4.47
N ARG A 68 -10.98 3.08 -4.06
CA ARG A 68 -9.73 2.72 -4.76
C ARG A 68 -9.99 2.16 -6.15
N GLU A 69 -11.00 1.31 -6.32
CA GLU A 69 -11.39 0.78 -7.63
C GLU A 69 -11.95 1.88 -8.54
N TYR A 70 -12.78 2.78 -8.00
CA TYR A 70 -13.26 3.95 -8.74
C TYR A 70 -12.10 4.85 -9.20
N LEU A 71 -11.19 5.18 -8.27
CA LEU A 71 -10.00 6.00 -8.56
C LEU A 71 -9.13 5.36 -9.65
N LYS A 72 -8.94 4.04 -9.59
CA LYS A 72 -8.18 3.30 -10.60
C LYS A 72 -8.80 3.41 -11.98
N SER A 73 -10.13 3.32 -12.08
CA SER A 73 -10.87 3.51 -13.34
C SER A 73 -10.67 4.93 -13.89
N THR A 74 -10.86 5.95 -13.05
CA THR A 74 -10.69 7.36 -13.45
C THR A 74 -9.25 7.64 -13.89
N LYS A 75 -8.25 7.21 -13.12
CA LYS A 75 -6.83 7.40 -13.43
C LYS A 75 -6.40 6.66 -14.70
N LYS A 76 -7.00 5.49 -14.98
CA LYS A 76 -6.77 4.78 -16.24
C LYS A 76 -7.26 5.60 -17.43
N SER A 77 -8.47 6.17 -17.35
CA SER A 77 -9.00 7.03 -18.42
C SER A 77 -8.12 8.26 -18.65
N GLU A 78 -7.72 8.95 -17.57
CA GLU A 78 -6.81 10.10 -17.64
C GLU A 78 -5.48 9.72 -18.30
N TYR A 79 -4.90 8.59 -17.90
CA TYR A 79 -3.64 8.10 -18.47
C TYR A 79 -3.78 7.81 -19.97
N GLU A 80 -4.86 7.16 -20.41
CA GLU A 80 -5.07 6.89 -21.84
C GLU A 80 -5.26 8.17 -22.65
N THR A 81 -5.94 9.20 -22.11
CA THR A 81 -6.04 10.51 -22.76
C THR A 81 -4.67 11.16 -22.95
N VAL A 82 -3.81 11.16 -21.92
CA VAL A 82 -2.45 11.69 -22.04
C VAL A 82 -1.62 10.84 -22.98
N LYS A 83 -1.80 9.50 -22.95
CA LYS A 83 -1.11 8.56 -23.84
C LYS A 83 -1.37 8.81 -25.31
N GLN A 84 -2.63 9.06 -25.67
CA GLN A 84 -3.03 9.35 -27.06
C GLN A 84 -2.43 10.65 -27.58
N GLN A 85 -2.06 11.61 -26.71
CA GLN A 85 -1.49 12.89 -27.15
C GLN A 85 -0.05 12.77 -27.67
N TRP A 86 0.69 11.74 -27.25
CA TRP A 86 2.08 11.52 -27.65
C TRP A 86 2.28 10.34 -28.60
N GLN A 87 1.21 9.61 -28.93
CA GLN A 87 1.19 8.65 -30.05
C GLN A 87 1.13 9.39 -31.39
#